data_AF-A0A945S526-F1
#
_entry.id   AF-A0A945S526-F1
#
_cell.length_a   1.000
_cell.length_b   1.000
_cell.length_c   1.000
_cell.angle_alpha   90.00
_cell.angle_beta   90.00
_cell.angle_gamma   90.00
#
_symmetry.space_group_name_H-M   'P 1'
#
loop_
_entity.id
_entity.type
_entity.pdbx_description
1 polymer ?
#
loop_
_entity_poly.entity_id
_entity_poly.type
_entity_poly.pdbx_seq_one_letter_code
_entity_poly.pdbx_strand_id
1 'polypeptide(L)'
;MSSLTIDRLCRRFRNEDPHTLHVARLGLDLFDRVGGALGLPDTARSTLEVACRLHDLGYSVRPTDHARASADLLLTHGVDGISSSEVAVVAGAILLHGGKCRRALSVPLVADSPSRELILQLGALLRVADGLDHGHIQNASIVSARCVDDGVHVEVAGQGYSGNVPWASRKADLWQIAFGGRLTIEDVEPPGSPGISFEGIVRSGDGELEGVRRLLYSQFRAMDENRAGAIAALSPVPLHDLRVANRRFRAAIRLFRRQLAPLAANELSERFSTIADGLGEARDLDVWLTFLRNLKANARMASTGRWEAFLDGQESRRRKSALRLGAALESSDSIRVMQDAAFLLRVILPERLRECASPPISPFLARNLRRVLKRLRLAEKGVKRGDAEGMHGLRKKVRRYRYWAEFAAPILGDEVQELVRRLKCVADALGDIHDADVHSEMLVGTGKVVQRGLRKALKVERRQAVHLFSEAWGRLQDRPFRRALKRALRERM
;
A
#
# COMPACT_ATOMS: atom_id res chain seq x y z
N MET A 1 21.15 -15.27 -33.32
CA MET A 1 20.57 -15.91 -32.11
C MET A 1 19.09 -16.15 -32.40
N SER A 2 18.53 -17.30 -32.01
CA SER A 2 17.08 -17.55 -32.18
C SER A 2 16.30 -16.55 -31.32
N SER A 3 15.37 -15.83 -31.94
CA SER A 3 14.39 -14.97 -31.26
C SER A 3 13.61 -15.78 -30.22
N LEU A 4 13.24 -15.13 -29.12
CA LEU A 4 12.45 -15.74 -28.05
C LEU A 4 11.00 -15.27 -28.14
N THR A 5 10.04 -16.15 -27.87
CA THR A 5 8.64 -15.75 -27.68
C THR A 5 8.51 -14.84 -26.46
N ILE A 6 7.47 -14.00 -26.42
CA ILE A 6 7.18 -13.09 -25.30
C ILE A 6 7.16 -13.87 -23.98
N ASP A 7 6.49 -15.02 -23.93
CA ASP A 7 6.39 -15.84 -22.70
C ASP A 7 7.75 -16.41 -22.27
N ARG A 8 8.62 -16.78 -23.22
CA ARG A 8 9.98 -17.25 -22.91
C ARG A 8 10.84 -16.11 -22.37
N LEU A 9 10.72 -14.89 -22.90
CA LEU A 9 11.38 -13.70 -22.35
C LEU A 9 10.88 -13.42 -20.93
N CYS A 10 9.57 -13.36 -20.72
CA CYS A 10 8.97 -13.10 -19.42
C CYS A 10 9.41 -14.12 -18.36
N ARG A 11 9.45 -15.41 -18.70
CA ARG A 11 9.98 -16.47 -17.81
C ARG A 11 11.46 -16.28 -17.53
N ARG A 12 12.28 -16.10 -18.57
CA ARG A 12 13.74 -15.97 -18.46
C ARG A 12 14.16 -14.80 -17.57
N PHE A 13 13.46 -13.67 -17.68
CA PHE A 13 13.77 -12.45 -16.92
C PHE A 13 12.82 -12.20 -15.75
N ARG A 14 12.05 -13.21 -15.35
CA ARG A 14 11.22 -13.21 -14.14
C ARG A 14 10.25 -12.01 -14.07
N ASN A 15 9.61 -11.72 -15.20
CA ASN A 15 8.70 -10.58 -15.38
C ASN A 15 7.53 -10.57 -14.38
N GLU A 16 7.00 -9.39 -14.05
CA GLU A 16 5.80 -9.23 -13.23
C GLU A 16 4.53 -9.39 -14.07
N ASP A 17 4.21 -10.62 -14.49
CA ASP A 17 3.11 -10.85 -15.44
C ASP A 17 1.75 -10.28 -14.99
N PRO A 18 1.33 -10.34 -13.71
CA PRO A 18 0.07 -9.72 -13.29
C PRO A 18 -0.01 -8.23 -13.65
N HIS A 19 1.10 -7.51 -13.49
CA HIS A 19 1.19 -6.09 -13.82
C HIS A 19 1.24 -5.88 -15.33
N THR A 20 2.19 -6.49 -16.04
CA THR A 20 2.40 -6.18 -17.47
C THR A 20 1.24 -6.63 -18.35
N LEU A 21 0.54 -7.72 -17.98
CA LEU A 21 -0.69 -8.14 -18.67
C LEU A 21 -1.84 -7.15 -18.45
N HIS A 22 -1.97 -6.58 -17.25
CA HIS A 22 -3.00 -5.60 -16.95
C HIS A 22 -2.71 -4.25 -17.62
N VAL A 23 -1.44 -3.82 -17.65
CA VAL A 23 -1.00 -2.65 -18.42
C VAL A 23 -1.27 -2.85 -19.90
N ALA A 24 -1.01 -4.03 -20.47
CA ALA A 24 -1.36 -4.34 -21.85
C ALA A 24 -2.85 -4.23 -22.11
N ARG A 25 -3.69 -4.77 -21.22
CA ARG A 25 -5.15 -4.64 -21.32
C ARG A 25 -5.59 -3.17 -21.32
N LEU A 26 -5.08 -2.36 -20.41
CA LEU A 26 -5.42 -0.92 -20.32
C LEU A 26 -4.92 -0.14 -21.54
N GLY A 27 -3.69 -0.39 -21.99
CA GLY A 27 -3.11 0.26 -23.17
C GLY A 27 -3.88 -0.06 -24.44
N LEU A 28 -4.28 -1.32 -24.61
CA LEU A 28 -5.09 -1.75 -25.74
C LEU A 28 -6.52 -1.22 -25.68
N ASP A 29 -7.16 -1.18 -24.52
CA ASP A 29 -8.51 -0.60 -24.37
C ASP A 29 -8.50 0.91 -24.68
N LEU A 30 -7.45 1.63 -24.28
CA LEU A 30 -7.25 3.02 -24.67
C LEU A 30 -7.02 3.17 -26.18
N PHE A 31 -6.14 2.33 -26.76
CA PHE A 31 -5.90 2.31 -28.21
C PHE A 31 -7.18 2.05 -29.00
N ASP A 32 -7.97 1.06 -28.60
CA ASP A 32 -9.18 0.64 -29.32
C ASP A 32 -10.27 1.74 -29.31
N ARG A 33 -10.27 2.59 -28.28
CA ARG A 33 -11.27 3.66 -28.13
C ARG A 33 -10.90 4.96 -28.83
N VAL A 34 -9.62 5.34 -28.83
CA VAL A 34 -9.18 6.65 -29.33
C VAL A 34 -8.06 6.60 -30.36
N GLY A 35 -7.41 5.46 -30.57
CA GLY A 35 -6.20 5.33 -31.39
C GLY A 35 -6.42 5.73 -32.85
N GLY A 36 -7.50 5.29 -33.47
CA GLY A 36 -7.84 5.67 -34.85
C GLY A 36 -8.11 7.16 -35.01
N ALA A 37 -8.81 7.78 -34.05
CA ALA A 37 -9.06 9.22 -34.04
C ALA A 37 -7.80 10.05 -33.78
N LEU A 38 -6.81 9.46 -33.09
CA LEU A 38 -5.48 10.03 -32.86
C LEU A 38 -4.49 9.75 -34.00
N GLY A 39 -4.93 9.10 -35.08
CA GLY A 39 -4.12 8.82 -36.27
C GLY A 39 -3.12 7.67 -36.13
N LEU A 40 -3.26 6.79 -35.12
CA LEU A 40 -2.44 5.58 -35.07
C LEU A 40 -2.89 4.55 -36.12
N PRO A 41 -1.95 3.88 -36.82
CA PRO A 41 -2.30 2.80 -37.74
C PRO A 41 -2.74 1.55 -36.97
N ASP A 42 -3.60 0.72 -37.56
CA ASP A 42 -4.09 -0.52 -36.92
C ASP A 42 -2.96 -1.47 -36.52
N THR A 43 -1.86 -1.48 -37.29
CA THR A 43 -0.65 -2.27 -37.01
C THR A 43 0.07 -1.84 -35.73
N ALA A 44 -0.16 -0.61 -35.24
CA ALA A 44 0.42 -0.13 -33.99
C ALA A 44 -0.17 -0.86 -32.76
N ARG A 45 -1.36 -1.46 -32.88
CA ARG A 45 -2.02 -2.16 -31.76
C ARG A 45 -1.19 -3.34 -31.24
N SER A 46 -0.71 -4.21 -32.13
CA SER A 46 0.14 -5.35 -31.74
C SER A 46 1.50 -4.89 -31.20
N THR A 47 2.06 -3.82 -31.78
CA THR A 47 3.30 -3.20 -31.30
C THR A 47 3.14 -2.66 -29.87
N LEU A 48 2.00 -2.00 -29.58
CA LEU A 48 1.66 -1.52 -28.24
C LEU A 48 1.53 -2.68 -27.25
N GLU A 49 0.85 -3.76 -27.63
CA GLU A 49 0.71 -4.94 -26.77
C GLU A 49 2.07 -5.47 -26.32
N VAL A 50 3.01 -5.62 -27.26
CA VAL A 50 4.36 -6.11 -26.98
C VAL A 50 5.10 -5.14 -26.05
N ALA A 51 5.01 -3.83 -26.31
CA ALA A 51 5.61 -2.81 -25.46
C ALA A 51 5.06 -2.86 -24.03
N CYS A 52 3.75 -2.95 -23.87
CA CYS A 52 3.10 -3.09 -22.56
C CYS A 52 3.48 -4.39 -21.84
N ARG A 53 3.53 -5.53 -22.54
CA ARG A 53 3.87 -6.81 -21.92
C ARG A 53 5.32 -6.89 -21.44
N LEU A 54 6.23 -6.12 -22.06
CA LEU A 54 7.68 -6.22 -21.86
C LEU A 54 8.33 -4.96 -21.27
N HIS A 55 7.57 -3.92 -20.93
CA HIS A 55 8.14 -2.66 -20.42
C HIS A 55 8.99 -2.84 -19.15
N ASP A 56 8.63 -3.80 -18.31
CA ASP A 56 9.29 -4.12 -17.04
C ASP A 56 10.21 -5.35 -17.09
N LEU A 57 10.49 -5.88 -18.28
CA LEU A 57 11.29 -7.11 -18.46
C LEU A 57 12.66 -7.05 -17.75
N GLY A 58 13.28 -5.87 -17.72
CA GLY A 58 14.58 -5.62 -17.09
C GLY A 58 14.55 -5.41 -15.57
N TYR A 59 13.38 -5.44 -14.92
CA TYR A 59 13.26 -5.11 -13.50
C TYR A 59 14.08 -6.06 -12.61
N SER A 60 14.08 -7.36 -12.90
CA SER A 60 14.85 -8.35 -12.12
C SER A 60 16.37 -8.18 -12.25
N VAL A 61 16.83 -7.49 -13.30
CA VAL A 61 18.26 -7.26 -13.61
C VAL A 61 18.71 -5.91 -13.05
N ARG A 62 17.96 -4.85 -13.33
CA ARG A 62 18.26 -3.48 -12.87
C ARG A 62 16.96 -2.76 -12.43
N PRO A 63 16.52 -2.93 -11.17
CA PRO A 63 15.27 -2.31 -10.69
C PRO A 63 15.21 -0.79 -10.82
N THR A 64 16.34 -0.09 -10.61
CA THR A 64 16.41 1.38 -10.63
C THR A 64 16.49 2.00 -12.02
N ASP A 65 16.83 1.21 -13.04
CA ASP A 65 16.96 1.63 -14.44
C ASP A 65 16.30 0.60 -15.37
N HIS A 66 15.16 0.05 -14.93
CA HIS A 66 14.49 -1.09 -15.56
C HIS A 66 14.05 -0.77 -16.98
N ALA A 67 13.58 0.45 -17.26
CA ALA A 67 13.20 0.85 -18.62
C ALA A 67 14.35 0.69 -19.63
N ARG A 68 15.56 1.14 -19.27
CA ARG A 68 16.75 0.96 -20.11
C ARG A 68 17.13 -0.52 -20.19
N ALA A 69 17.12 -1.23 -19.07
CA ALA A 69 17.42 -2.66 -19.05
C ALA A 69 16.44 -3.48 -19.92
N SER A 70 15.15 -3.18 -19.90
CA SER A 70 14.14 -3.81 -20.74
C SER A 70 14.41 -3.57 -22.23
N ALA A 71 14.71 -2.31 -22.60
CA ALA A 71 15.06 -1.97 -23.98
C ALA A 71 16.33 -2.70 -24.45
N ASP A 72 17.39 -2.70 -23.64
CA ASP A 72 18.65 -3.39 -23.94
C ASP A 72 18.44 -4.90 -24.12
N LEU A 73 17.63 -5.53 -23.24
CA LEU A 73 17.31 -6.94 -23.33
C LEU A 73 16.55 -7.28 -24.61
N LEU A 74 15.60 -6.44 -25.03
CA LEU A 74 14.82 -6.65 -26.26
C LEU A 74 15.68 -6.51 -27.51
N LEU A 75 16.53 -5.47 -27.57
CA LEU A 75 17.47 -5.29 -28.69
C LEU A 75 18.47 -6.45 -28.79
N THR A 76 18.84 -7.06 -27.65
CA THR A 76 19.78 -8.19 -27.61
C THR A 76 19.13 -9.51 -28.04
N HIS A 77 17.92 -9.81 -27.57
CA HIS A 77 17.31 -11.13 -27.75
C HIS A 77 16.30 -11.19 -28.91
N GLY A 78 15.80 -10.04 -29.38
CA GLY A 78 14.68 -9.97 -30.30
C GLY A 78 13.38 -10.52 -29.70
N VAL A 79 12.31 -10.50 -30.50
CA VAL A 79 11.03 -11.13 -30.16
C VAL A 79 10.57 -11.96 -31.35
N ASP A 80 10.15 -13.19 -31.08
CA ASP A 80 9.72 -14.10 -32.14
C ASP A 80 8.50 -13.56 -32.89
N GLY A 81 8.56 -13.59 -34.23
CA GLY A 81 7.53 -13.01 -35.10
C GLY A 81 7.55 -11.48 -35.24
N ILE A 82 8.56 -10.78 -34.70
CA ILE A 82 8.69 -9.31 -34.79
C ILE A 82 10.01 -8.94 -35.47
N SER A 83 9.95 -8.04 -36.45
CA SER A 83 11.15 -7.58 -37.18
C SER A 83 12.07 -6.73 -36.29
N SER A 84 13.35 -6.63 -36.64
CA SER A 84 14.30 -5.81 -35.87
C SER A 84 13.93 -4.33 -35.81
N SER A 85 13.31 -3.78 -36.87
CA SER A 85 12.79 -2.41 -36.89
C SER A 85 11.61 -2.23 -35.94
N GLU A 86 10.69 -3.19 -35.87
CA GLU A 86 9.58 -3.16 -34.92
C GLU A 86 10.07 -3.35 -33.48
N VAL A 87 11.06 -4.23 -33.25
CA VAL A 87 11.72 -4.36 -31.94
C VAL A 87 12.34 -3.03 -31.51
N ALA A 88 12.97 -2.28 -32.43
CA ALA A 88 13.52 -0.96 -32.12
C ALA A 88 12.43 0.05 -31.73
N VAL A 89 11.27 0.02 -32.39
CA VAL A 89 10.10 0.85 -32.01
C VAL A 89 9.61 0.49 -30.61
N VAL A 90 9.41 -0.81 -30.33
CA VAL A 90 9.01 -1.32 -29.00
C VAL A 90 10.01 -0.88 -27.93
N ALA A 91 11.31 -1.07 -28.17
CA ALA A 91 12.36 -0.70 -27.24
C ALA A 91 12.41 0.82 -27.00
N GLY A 92 12.19 1.63 -28.03
CA GLY A 92 12.05 3.09 -27.92
C GLY A 92 10.86 3.50 -27.06
N ALA A 93 9.68 2.89 -27.27
CA ALA A 93 8.48 3.15 -26.49
C ALA A 93 8.68 2.75 -25.00
N ILE A 94 9.31 1.61 -24.76
CA ILE A 94 9.68 1.17 -23.41
C ILE A 94 10.67 2.14 -22.78
N LEU A 95 11.68 2.64 -23.49
CA LEU A 95 12.62 3.58 -22.90
C LEU A 95 11.92 4.86 -22.38
N LEU A 96 10.84 5.28 -23.06
CA LEU A 96 10.04 6.45 -22.69
C LEU A 96 9.11 6.22 -21.50
N HIS A 97 8.82 4.98 -21.08
CA HIS A 97 7.90 4.75 -19.95
C HIS A 97 8.50 5.12 -18.58
N GLY A 98 9.82 5.11 -18.45
CA GLY A 98 10.51 5.39 -17.19
C GLY A 98 10.28 6.83 -16.66
N GLY A 99 10.57 7.04 -15.37
CA GLY A 99 10.44 8.36 -14.72
C GLY A 99 11.34 9.47 -15.29
N LYS A 100 12.30 9.13 -16.16
CA LYS A 100 13.22 10.05 -16.85
C LYS A 100 12.85 10.27 -18.33
N CYS A 101 11.56 10.18 -18.68
CA CYS A 101 11.06 10.28 -20.06
C CYS A 101 11.67 11.43 -20.87
N ARG A 102 11.74 12.65 -20.30
CA ARG A 102 12.32 13.81 -21.00
C ARG A 102 13.78 13.61 -21.42
N ARG A 103 14.58 12.87 -20.63
CA ARG A 103 15.96 12.52 -20.99
C ARG A 103 16.01 11.41 -22.04
N ALA A 104 15.01 10.53 -22.07
CA ALA A 104 14.93 9.47 -23.05
C ALA A 104 14.61 9.99 -24.47
N LEU A 105 13.97 11.17 -24.59
CA LEU A 105 13.69 11.82 -25.88
C LEU A 105 14.95 12.13 -26.70
N SER A 106 16.11 12.30 -26.05
CA SER A 106 17.40 12.59 -26.71
C SER A 106 18.27 11.35 -26.90
N VAL A 107 17.79 10.15 -26.54
CA VAL A 107 18.55 8.91 -26.76
C VAL A 107 18.44 8.55 -28.25
N PRO A 108 19.54 8.18 -28.94
CA PRO A 108 19.52 7.91 -30.39
C PRO A 108 18.42 6.95 -30.87
N LEU A 109 18.13 5.90 -30.08
CA LEU A 109 17.05 4.95 -30.35
C LEU A 109 15.66 5.63 -30.53
N VAL A 110 15.45 6.79 -29.90
CA VAL A 110 14.22 7.59 -30.01
C VAL A 110 14.43 8.80 -30.92
N ALA A 111 15.49 9.57 -30.69
CA ALA A 111 15.74 10.84 -31.36
C ALA A 111 15.96 10.70 -32.87
N ASP A 112 16.72 9.69 -33.27
CA ASP A 112 17.18 9.50 -34.66
C ASP A 112 16.35 8.43 -35.39
N SER A 113 15.29 7.92 -34.75
CA SER A 113 14.47 6.85 -35.31
C SER A 113 13.61 7.36 -36.48
N PRO A 114 13.54 6.63 -37.61
CA PRO A 114 12.60 6.94 -38.68
C PRO A 114 11.14 6.77 -38.25
N SER A 115 10.88 6.01 -37.19
CA SER A 115 9.56 5.78 -36.60
C SER A 115 9.37 6.54 -35.30
N ARG A 116 10.06 7.68 -35.13
CA ARG A 116 10.03 8.49 -33.90
C ARG A 116 8.63 8.88 -33.49
N GLU A 117 7.78 9.27 -34.42
CA GLU A 117 6.38 9.63 -34.14
C GLU A 117 5.62 8.46 -33.49
N LEU A 118 5.66 7.27 -34.11
CA LEU A 118 5.05 6.06 -33.57
C LEU A 118 5.62 5.70 -32.19
N ILE A 119 6.94 5.82 -31.99
CA ILE A 119 7.58 5.60 -30.68
C ILE A 119 6.99 6.52 -29.60
N LEU A 120 6.79 7.81 -29.91
CA LEU A 120 6.21 8.78 -28.98
C LEU A 120 4.75 8.45 -28.66
N GLN A 121 3.95 8.10 -29.67
CA GLN A 121 2.55 7.75 -29.53
C GLN A 121 2.36 6.47 -28.67
N LEU A 122 3.12 5.42 -28.98
CA LEU A 122 3.12 4.17 -28.20
C LEU A 122 3.63 4.38 -26.78
N GLY A 123 4.71 5.17 -26.63
CA GLY A 123 5.24 5.56 -25.32
C GLY A 123 4.21 6.33 -24.48
N ALA A 124 3.44 7.24 -25.08
CA ALA A 124 2.41 8.00 -24.38
C ALA A 124 1.27 7.09 -23.89
N LEU A 125 0.76 6.19 -24.74
CA LEU A 125 -0.26 5.21 -24.36
C LEU A 125 0.25 4.26 -23.25
N LEU A 126 1.46 3.73 -23.40
CA LEU A 126 2.10 2.86 -22.40
C LEU A 126 2.23 3.56 -21.05
N ARG A 127 2.68 4.82 -21.02
CA ARG A 127 2.85 5.60 -19.78
C ARG A 127 1.54 5.79 -19.03
N VAL A 128 0.46 6.07 -19.75
CA VAL A 128 -0.88 6.22 -19.17
C VAL A 128 -1.35 4.87 -18.61
N ALA A 129 -1.26 3.80 -19.40
CA ALA A 129 -1.68 2.47 -18.99
C ALA A 129 -0.90 1.92 -17.77
N ASP A 130 0.42 2.09 -17.75
CA ASP A 130 1.29 1.77 -16.60
C ASP A 130 0.94 2.65 -15.40
N GLY A 131 0.68 3.94 -15.62
CA GLY A 131 0.24 4.84 -14.55
C GLY A 131 -1.10 4.44 -13.92
N LEU A 132 -2.01 3.87 -14.70
CA LEU A 132 -3.30 3.37 -14.23
C LEU A 132 -3.19 2.08 -13.40
N ASP A 133 -2.05 1.38 -13.42
CA ASP A 133 -1.75 0.26 -12.51
C ASP A 133 -0.60 0.58 -11.54
N HIS A 134 -0.44 1.84 -11.16
CA HIS A 134 0.59 2.26 -10.20
C HIS A 134 0.55 1.53 -8.85
N GLY A 135 -0.65 1.10 -8.44
CA GLY A 135 -0.86 0.28 -7.25
C GLY A 135 -0.50 -1.20 -7.40
N HIS A 136 -0.22 -1.71 -8.62
CA HIS A 136 0.01 -3.12 -8.98
C HIS A 136 -0.98 -4.12 -8.36
N ILE A 137 -2.22 -3.66 -8.16
CA ILE A 137 -3.33 -4.49 -7.69
C ILE A 137 -4.36 -4.78 -8.79
N GLN A 138 -4.11 -4.33 -10.04
CA GLN A 138 -4.90 -4.66 -11.22
C GLN A 138 -6.39 -4.36 -11.05
N ASN A 139 -6.71 -3.21 -10.46
CA ASN A 139 -8.05 -2.78 -10.08
C ASN A 139 -8.63 -1.71 -11.01
N ALA A 140 -7.82 -1.09 -11.86
CA ALA A 140 -8.27 -0.07 -12.79
C ALA A 140 -8.95 -0.68 -14.03
N SER A 141 -9.92 0.04 -14.55
CA SER A 141 -10.62 -0.26 -15.81
C SER A 141 -11.03 1.05 -16.47
N ILE A 142 -10.85 1.15 -17.79
CA ILE A 142 -11.30 2.31 -18.55
C ILE A 142 -12.78 2.11 -18.85
N VAL A 143 -13.62 2.98 -18.31
CA VAL A 143 -15.08 2.95 -18.54
C VAL A 143 -15.40 3.63 -19.86
N SER A 144 -14.80 4.79 -20.09
CA SER A 144 -14.89 5.51 -21.36
C SER A 144 -13.57 6.22 -21.69
N ALA A 145 -13.32 6.38 -22.99
CA ALA A 145 -12.26 7.24 -23.51
C ALA A 145 -12.79 7.84 -24.81
N ARG A 146 -12.82 9.17 -24.89
CA ARG A 146 -13.46 9.90 -26.01
C ARG A 146 -12.62 11.10 -26.40
N CYS A 147 -12.54 11.37 -27.70
CA CYS A 147 -12.01 12.64 -28.19
C CYS A 147 -13.03 13.75 -27.90
N VAL A 148 -12.52 14.86 -27.40
CA VAL A 148 -13.24 16.10 -27.09
C VAL A 148 -12.51 17.26 -27.75
N ASP A 149 -13.12 18.45 -27.79
CA ASP A 149 -12.59 19.60 -28.55
C ASP A 149 -11.15 19.98 -28.16
N ASP A 150 -10.74 19.76 -26.89
CA ASP A 150 -9.41 20.10 -26.37
C ASP A 150 -8.46 18.89 -26.17
N GLY A 151 -8.86 17.69 -26.63
CA GLY A 151 -8.02 16.49 -26.56
C GLY A 151 -8.79 15.19 -26.30
N VAL A 152 -8.40 14.45 -25.27
CA VAL A 152 -9.01 13.16 -24.89
C VAL A 152 -9.42 13.19 -23.43
N HIS A 153 -10.66 12.76 -23.16
CA HIS A 153 -11.19 12.55 -21.81
C HIS A 153 -11.33 11.05 -21.54
N VAL A 154 -10.78 10.59 -20.42
CA VAL A 154 -10.77 9.19 -19.98
C VAL A 154 -11.41 9.08 -18.60
N GLU A 155 -12.44 8.24 -18.52
CA GLU A 155 -13.11 7.88 -17.28
C GLU A 155 -12.63 6.51 -16.83
N VAL A 156 -12.16 6.44 -15.58
CA VAL A 156 -11.59 5.23 -14.99
C VAL A 156 -12.41 4.80 -13.79
N ALA A 157 -12.70 3.50 -13.70
CA ALA A 157 -13.23 2.90 -12.49
C ALA A 157 -12.16 2.02 -11.85
N GLY A 158 -12.00 2.17 -10.53
CA GLY A 158 -11.13 1.31 -9.73
C GLY A 158 -11.35 1.50 -8.23
N GLN A 159 -11.35 0.40 -7.47
CA GLN A 159 -11.50 0.42 -6.02
C GLN A 159 -10.27 -0.13 -5.30
N GLY A 160 -9.97 0.38 -4.11
CA GLY A 160 -8.93 -0.13 -3.23
C GLY A 160 -7.61 0.66 -3.24
N TYR A 161 -7.32 1.40 -4.30
CA TYR A 161 -6.18 2.31 -4.35
C TYR A 161 -6.48 3.53 -5.24
N SER A 162 -6.58 4.70 -4.62
CA SER A 162 -6.93 5.97 -5.26
C SER A 162 -5.74 6.68 -5.91
N GLY A 163 -4.53 6.13 -5.82
CA GLY A 163 -3.34 6.77 -6.38
C GLY A 163 -3.15 6.57 -7.88
N ASN A 164 -3.91 5.67 -8.52
CA ASN A 164 -3.75 5.33 -9.94
C ASN A 164 -4.05 6.53 -10.86
N VAL A 165 -5.24 7.13 -10.77
CA VAL A 165 -5.63 8.26 -11.65
C VAL A 165 -4.72 9.49 -11.48
N PRO A 166 -4.40 9.96 -10.25
CA PRO A 166 -3.45 11.05 -10.07
C PRO A 166 -2.06 10.72 -10.64
N TRP A 167 -1.61 9.46 -10.53
CA TRP A 167 -0.31 9.05 -11.05
C TRP A 167 -0.29 8.92 -12.58
N ALA A 168 -1.33 8.35 -13.18
CA ALA A 168 -1.53 8.31 -14.63
C ALA A 168 -1.54 9.72 -15.23
N SER A 169 -2.24 10.65 -14.59
CA SER A 169 -2.27 12.07 -14.98
C SER A 169 -0.87 12.70 -14.96
N ARG A 170 -0.05 12.37 -13.95
CA ARG A 170 1.36 12.80 -13.89
C ARG A 170 2.24 12.16 -14.97
N LYS A 171 1.96 10.90 -15.33
CA LYS A 171 2.68 10.16 -16.38
C LYS A 171 2.24 10.54 -17.80
N ALA A 172 1.14 11.28 -17.95
CA ALA A 172 0.66 11.82 -19.23
C ALA A 172 1.50 13.00 -19.77
N ASP A 173 2.65 13.31 -19.15
CA ASP A 173 3.56 14.40 -19.57
C ASP A 173 4.14 14.23 -20.99
N LEU A 174 4.11 13.02 -21.55
CA LEU A 174 4.48 12.73 -22.94
C LEU A 174 3.30 12.94 -23.92
N TRP A 175 2.06 12.94 -23.44
CA TRP A 175 0.86 12.92 -24.28
C TRP A 175 0.79 14.13 -25.22
N GLN A 176 1.01 15.33 -24.68
CA GLN A 176 1.00 16.57 -25.45
C GLN A 176 2.06 16.56 -26.58
N ILE A 177 3.22 15.95 -26.35
CA ILE A 177 4.29 15.85 -27.35
C ILE A 177 3.91 14.84 -28.45
N ALA A 178 3.22 13.76 -28.09
CA ALA A 178 2.84 12.69 -29.00
C ALA A 178 1.58 13.01 -29.84
N PHE A 179 0.61 13.75 -29.28
CA PHE A 179 -0.72 13.93 -29.87
C PHE A 179 -1.19 15.40 -29.99
N GLY A 180 -0.47 16.36 -29.41
CA GLY A 180 -0.81 17.79 -29.52
C GLY A 180 -2.06 18.27 -28.73
N GLY A 181 -2.87 17.36 -28.17
CA GLY A 181 -4.04 17.68 -27.33
C GLY A 181 -3.84 17.33 -25.84
N ARG A 182 -4.75 17.81 -24.98
CA ARG A 182 -4.75 17.48 -23.55
C ARG A 182 -5.23 16.04 -23.33
N LEU A 183 -4.73 15.39 -22.28
CA LEU A 183 -5.36 14.20 -21.70
C LEU A 183 -5.91 14.54 -20.32
N THR A 184 -7.20 14.33 -20.13
CA THR A 184 -7.86 14.42 -18.82
C THR A 184 -8.28 13.03 -18.37
N ILE A 185 -7.90 12.63 -17.16
CA ILE A 185 -8.22 11.33 -16.58
C ILE A 185 -8.96 11.56 -15.26
N GLU A 186 -10.13 10.98 -15.12
CA GLU A 186 -10.99 11.16 -13.95
C GLU A 186 -11.52 9.82 -13.43
N ASP A 187 -11.72 9.72 -12.11
CA ASP A 187 -12.42 8.59 -11.51
C ASP A 187 -13.94 8.74 -11.73
N VAL A 188 -14.62 7.67 -12.15
CA VAL A 188 -16.08 7.64 -12.35
C VAL A 188 -16.85 7.81 -11.05
N GLU A 189 -16.28 7.30 -9.95
CA GLU A 189 -16.79 7.52 -8.60
C GLU A 189 -15.71 8.26 -7.82
N PRO A 190 -16.05 9.28 -7.01
CA PRO A 190 -15.06 9.89 -6.14
C PRO A 190 -14.44 8.78 -5.29
N PRO A 191 -13.09 8.71 -5.19
CA PRO A 191 -12.45 7.72 -4.34
C PRO A 191 -13.11 7.81 -2.97
N GLY A 192 -13.59 6.66 -2.46
CA GLY A 192 -14.21 6.59 -1.14
C GLY A 192 -13.34 7.26 -0.07
N SER A 193 -13.93 7.56 1.10
CA SER A 193 -13.26 8.29 2.21
C SER A 193 -11.75 7.99 2.31
N PRO A 194 -10.88 9.01 2.48
CA PRO A 194 -9.44 8.85 2.47
C PRO A 194 -8.96 7.66 3.32
N GLY A 195 -8.33 6.68 2.68
CA GLY A 195 -7.82 5.48 3.34
C GLY A 195 -7.75 4.25 2.43
N ILE A 196 -7.11 3.18 2.91
CA ILE A 196 -7.12 1.88 2.23
C ILE A 196 -8.47 1.21 2.48
N SER A 197 -9.34 1.17 1.47
CA SER A 197 -10.40 0.16 1.42
C SER A 197 -9.79 -1.17 0.96
N PHE A 198 -10.09 -2.26 1.65
CA PHE A 198 -9.69 -3.59 1.17
C PHE A 198 -10.60 -4.09 0.04
N GLU A 199 -11.69 -3.38 -0.24
CA GLU A 199 -12.50 -3.58 -1.44
C GLU A 199 -11.63 -3.39 -2.68
N GLY A 200 -11.74 -4.30 -3.65
CA GLY A 200 -10.92 -4.30 -4.86
C GLY A 200 -9.48 -4.82 -4.68
N ILE A 201 -8.94 -4.88 -3.46
CA ILE A 201 -7.61 -5.45 -3.17
C ILE A 201 -7.66 -6.97 -3.09
N VAL A 202 -8.60 -7.52 -2.32
CA VAL A 202 -8.85 -8.97 -2.24
C VAL A 202 -10.18 -9.28 -2.90
N ARG A 203 -10.17 -10.23 -3.84
CA ARG A 203 -11.35 -10.59 -4.64
C ARG A 203 -11.76 -12.04 -4.37
N SER A 204 -13.05 -12.31 -4.51
CA SER A 204 -13.61 -13.65 -4.27
C SER A 204 -13.04 -14.73 -5.19
N GLY A 205 -12.65 -14.34 -6.42
CA GLY A 205 -12.01 -15.21 -7.41
C GLY A 205 -10.49 -15.37 -7.27
N ASP A 206 -9.85 -14.68 -6.32
CA ASP A 206 -8.39 -14.77 -6.16
C ASP A 206 -7.97 -16.10 -5.52
N GLY A 207 -6.83 -16.62 -5.98
CA GLY A 207 -6.08 -17.62 -5.24
C GLY A 207 -5.39 -17.01 -4.01
N GLU A 208 -5.04 -17.84 -3.02
CA GLU A 208 -4.36 -17.41 -1.79
C GLU A 208 -3.09 -16.58 -2.05
N LEU A 209 -2.29 -16.94 -3.07
CA LEU A 209 -1.03 -16.26 -3.39
C LEU A 209 -1.25 -14.88 -4.01
N GLU A 210 -2.22 -14.75 -4.92
CA GLU A 210 -2.50 -13.47 -5.58
C GLU A 210 -3.13 -12.48 -4.60
N GLY A 211 -4.06 -12.97 -3.76
CA GLY A 211 -4.65 -12.14 -2.71
C GLY A 211 -3.62 -11.61 -1.71
N VAL A 212 -2.65 -12.43 -1.28
CA VAL A 212 -1.58 -11.93 -0.39
C VAL A 212 -0.62 -11.00 -1.12
N ARG A 213 -0.30 -11.23 -2.40
CA ARG A 213 0.54 -10.31 -3.19
C ARG A 213 -0.07 -8.92 -3.23
N ARG A 214 -1.36 -8.80 -3.60
CA ARG A 214 -2.07 -7.50 -3.63
C ARG A 214 -2.16 -6.85 -2.26
N LEU A 215 -2.46 -7.63 -1.21
CA LEU A 215 -2.46 -7.11 0.17
C LEU A 215 -1.10 -6.54 0.54
N LEU A 216 -0.01 -7.28 0.32
CA LEU A 216 1.32 -6.81 0.66
C LEU A 216 1.74 -5.61 -0.20
N TYR A 217 1.42 -5.61 -1.50
CA TYR A 217 1.74 -4.50 -2.39
C TYR A 217 1.03 -3.22 -1.96
N SER A 218 -0.27 -3.27 -1.65
CA SER A 218 -1.01 -2.10 -1.17
C SER A 218 -0.41 -1.51 0.11
N GLN A 219 0.05 -2.35 1.05
CA GLN A 219 0.69 -1.86 2.28
C GLN A 219 2.12 -1.37 2.02
N PHE A 220 2.85 -1.99 1.09
CA PHE A 220 4.17 -1.51 0.66
C PHE A 220 4.07 -0.11 0.04
N ARG A 221 3.11 0.10 -0.87
CA ARG A 221 2.82 1.40 -1.48
C ARG A 221 2.46 2.46 -0.45
N ALA A 222 1.58 2.14 0.49
CA ALA A 222 1.23 3.05 1.57
C ALA A 222 2.43 3.40 2.48
N MET A 223 3.38 2.49 2.69
CA MET A 223 4.64 2.81 3.39
C MET A 223 5.53 3.74 2.57
N ASP A 224 5.70 3.45 1.27
CA ASP A 224 6.57 4.21 0.36
C ASP A 224 6.09 5.66 0.20
N GLU A 225 4.79 5.85 -0.04
CA GLU A 225 4.18 7.18 -0.25
C GLU A 225 4.25 8.07 1.00
N ASN A 226 4.09 7.47 2.18
CA ASN A 226 4.13 8.21 3.44
C ASN A 226 5.56 8.45 3.96
N ARG A 227 6.57 7.85 3.34
CA ARG A 227 7.96 7.91 3.79
C ARG A 227 8.54 9.31 3.71
N ALA A 228 8.39 9.99 2.58
CA ALA A 228 8.90 11.35 2.40
C ALA A 228 8.25 12.32 3.40
N GLY A 229 6.93 12.21 3.60
CA GLY A 229 6.20 13.02 4.60
C GLY A 229 6.62 12.71 6.04
N ALA A 230 6.94 11.45 6.35
CA ALA A 230 7.43 11.05 7.67
C ALA A 230 8.85 11.59 7.94
N ILE A 231 9.72 11.63 6.93
CA ILE A 231 11.06 12.24 7.01
C ILE A 231 10.96 13.75 7.21
N ALA A 232 10.11 14.43 6.42
CA ALA A 232 9.90 15.86 6.53
C ALA A 232 9.30 16.29 7.89
N ALA A 233 8.55 15.38 8.54
CA ALA A 233 7.99 15.53 9.88
C ALA A 233 7.15 16.81 10.11
N LEU A 234 6.58 17.38 9.04
CA LEU A 234 5.74 18.58 9.07
C LEU A 234 4.35 18.33 9.69
N SER A 235 3.89 17.07 9.68
CA SER A 235 2.60 16.64 10.22
C SER A 235 2.74 15.23 10.84
N PRO A 236 1.94 14.87 11.86
CA PRO A 236 1.96 13.52 12.45
C PRO A 236 1.30 12.46 11.55
N VAL A 237 0.56 12.85 10.51
CA VAL A 237 -0.23 11.93 9.67
C VAL A 237 0.64 10.95 8.88
N PRO A 238 1.69 11.37 8.13
CA PRO A 238 2.47 10.42 7.34
C PRO A 238 3.18 9.36 8.19
N LEU A 239 3.73 9.74 9.36
CA LEU A 239 4.33 8.79 10.29
C LEU A 239 3.30 7.80 10.85
N HIS A 240 2.09 8.28 11.15
CA HIS A 240 0.99 7.42 11.59
C HIS A 240 0.65 6.38 10.50
N ASP A 241 0.44 6.82 9.27
CA ASP A 241 0.02 5.97 8.15
C ASP A 241 1.09 4.97 7.74
N LEU A 242 2.37 5.38 7.68
CA LEU A 242 3.50 4.48 7.47
C LEU A 242 3.53 3.37 8.54
N ARG A 243 3.35 3.72 9.82
CA ARG A 243 3.28 2.74 10.91
C ARG A 243 2.06 1.83 10.80
N VAL A 244 0.91 2.34 10.39
CA VAL A 244 -0.30 1.53 10.15
C VAL A 244 -0.05 0.52 9.03
N ALA A 245 0.47 0.98 7.89
CA ALA A 245 0.78 0.16 6.72
C ALA A 245 1.78 -0.95 7.06
N ASN A 246 2.88 -0.64 7.76
CA ASN A 246 3.85 -1.64 8.22
C ASN A 246 3.19 -2.73 9.09
N ARG A 247 2.34 -2.34 10.05
CA ARG A 247 1.67 -3.32 10.91
C ARG A 247 0.68 -4.20 10.16
N ARG A 248 0.01 -3.66 9.14
CA ARG A 248 -0.86 -4.43 8.24
C ARG A 248 -0.04 -5.36 7.35
N PHE A 249 1.08 -4.90 6.79
CA PHE A 249 2.02 -5.71 6.01
C PHE A 249 2.50 -6.94 6.82
N ARG A 250 2.99 -6.71 8.05
CA ARG A 250 3.40 -7.78 8.97
C ARG A 250 2.23 -8.69 9.40
N ALA A 251 1.04 -8.13 9.56
CA ALA A 251 -0.16 -8.93 9.86
C ALA A 251 -0.54 -9.85 8.69
N ALA A 252 -0.42 -9.39 7.45
CA ALA A 252 -0.63 -10.20 6.25
C ALA A 252 0.41 -11.32 6.15
N ILE A 253 1.71 -11.02 6.33
CA ILE A 253 2.76 -12.05 6.35
C ILE A 253 2.45 -13.14 7.39
N ARG A 254 2.01 -12.73 8.59
CA ARG A 254 1.67 -13.68 9.65
C ARG A 254 0.44 -14.53 9.34
N LEU A 255 -0.57 -13.97 8.65
CA LEU A 255 -1.76 -14.69 8.23
C LEU A 255 -1.39 -15.77 7.19
N PHE A 256 -0.61 -15.38 6.19
CA PHE A 256 -0.18 -16.20 5.07
C PHE A 256 1.19 -16.88 5.28
N ARG A 257 1.59 -17.07 6.54
CA ARG A 257 2.93 -17.57 6.90
C ARG A 257 3.31 -18.90 6.23
N ARG A 258 2.32 -19.73 5.89
CA ARG A 258 2.57 -21.05 5.25
C ARG A 258 2.82 -20.88 3.76
N GLN A 259 2.05 -20.02 3.11
CA GLN A 259 2.17 -19.70 1.69
C GLN A 259 3.47 -18.95 1.39
N LEU A 260 3.90 -18.10 2.31
CA LEU A 260 5.10 -17.28 2.18
C LEU A 260 6.37 -17.88 2.82
N ALA A 261 6.28 -19.05 3.47
CA ALA A 261 7.41 -19.66 4.17
C ALA A 261 8.67 -19.82 3.29
N PRO A 262 8.57 -20.19 1.99
CA PRO A 262 9.75 -20.35 1.14
C PRO A 262 10.39 -19.03 0.67
N LEU A 263 9.80 -17.86 0.94
CA LEU A 263 10.12 -16.60 0.26
C LEU A 263 10.85 -15.58 1.13
N ALA A 264 11.44 -15.99 2.25
CA ALA A 264 12.07 -15.09 3.24
C ALA A 264 11.17 -13.96 3.78
N ALA A 265 9.85 -14.02 3.56
CA ALA A 265 8.92 -12.97 3.98
C ALA A 265 8.92 -12.75 5.51
N ASN A 266 9.18 -13.81 6.29
CA ASN A 266 9.29 -13.68 7.75
C ASN A 266 10.51 -12.84 8.15
N GLU A 267 11.67 -13.04 7.51
CA GLU A 267 12.87 -12.24 7.75
C GLU A 267 12.62 -10.77 7.41
N LEU A 268 11.98 -10.50 6.27
CA LEU A 268 11.58 -9.16 5.88
C LEU A 268 10.61 -8.53 6.91
N SER A 269 9.66 -9.29 7.43
CA SER A 269 8.75 -8.85 8.51
C SER A 269 9.48 -8.47 9.79
N GLU A 270 10.55 -9.19 10.16
CA GLU A 270 11.36 -8.86 11.34
C GLU A 270 12.19 -7.59 11.11
N ARG A 271 12.81 -7.45 9.93
CA ARG A 271 13.54 -6.23 9.56
C ARG A 271 12.63 -4.99 9.54
N PHE A 272 11.42 -5.12 9.02
CA PHE A 272 10.39 -4.08 9.13
C PHE A 272 9.96 -3.81 10.58
N SER A 273 10.00 -4.80 11.48
CA SER A 273 9.76 -4.58 12.91
C SER A 273 10.83 -3.69 13.51
N THR A 274 12.10 -4.01 13.28
CA THR A 274 13.25 -3.26 13.79
C THR A 274 13.17 -1.79 13.38
N ILE A 275 12.86 -1.53 12.10
CA ILE A 275 12.61 -0.15 11.62
C ILE A 275 11.44 0.47 12.39
N ALA A 276 10.30 -0.24 12.52
CA ALA A 276 9.10 0.28 13.19
C ALA A 276 9.34 0.65 14.67
N ASP A 277 10.17 -0.11 15.37
CA ASP A 277 10.48 0.09 16.77
C ASP A 277 11.23 1.42 16.97
N GLY A 278 12.15 1.76 16.05
CA GLY A 278 12.79 3.07 15.99
C GLY A 278 11.83 4.25 15.72
N LEU A 279 10.65 3.98 15.13
CA LEU A 279 9.62 5.00 14.88
C LEU A 279 8.64 5.19 16.07
N GLY A 280 8.80 4.43 17.15
CA GLY A 280 7.88 4.42 18.30
C GLY A 280 7.85 5.75 19.04
N GLU A 281 9.03 6.21 19.49
CA GLU A 281 9.18 7.42 20.32
C GLU A 281 8.54 8.66 19.69
N ALA A 282 8.81 8.90 18.40
CA ALA A 282 8.27 10.07 17.69
C ALA A 282 6.73 10.05 17.65
N ARG A 283 6.14 8.86 17.41
CA ARG A 283 4.68 8.73 17.40
C ARG A 283 4.09 8.89 18.80
N ASP A 284 4.73 8.36 19.82
CA ASP A 284 4.25 8.48 21.20
C ASP A 284 4.29 9.95 21.65
N LEU A 285 5.33 10.71 21.23
CA LEU A 285 5.41 12.16 21.44
C LEU A 285 4.33 12.94 20.67
N ASP A 286 3.99 12.55 19.44
CA ASP A 286 2.89 13.18 18.68
C ASP A 286 1.53 12.98 19.39
N VAL A 287 1.26 11.77 19.90
CA VAL A 287 0.05 11.46 20.67
C VAL A 287 0.04 12.23 21.98
N TRP A 288 1.18 12.28 22.68
CA TRP A 288 1.33 13.01 23.94
C TRP A 288 1.09 14.51 23.78
N LEU A 289 1.68 15.16 22.78
CA LEU A 289 1.45 16.57 22.48
C LEU A 289 -0.02 16.85 22.12
N THR A 290 -0.66 15.93 21.41
CA THR A 290 -2.10 16.03 21.09
C THR A 290 -2.94 16.00 22.37
N PHE A 291 -2.66 15.04 23.27
CA PHE A 291 -3.32 14.96 24.57
C PHE A 291 -3.11 16.24 25.39
N LEU A 292 -1.86 16.73 25.49
CA LEU A 292 -1.53 17.93 26.25
C LEU A 292 -2.26 19.18 25.72
N ARG A 293 -2.35 19.35 24.39
CA ARG A 293 -3.06 20.48 23.77
C ARG A 293 -4.58 20.40 23.96
N ASN A 294 -5.13 19.19 23.97
CA ASN A 294 -6.56 18.96 24.18
C ASN A 294 -6.96 18.95 25.66
N LEU A 295 -5.99 18.79 26.56
CA LEU A 295 -6.21 18.92 27.98
C LEU A 295 -6.60 20.37 28.24
N LYS A 296 -7.91 20.62 28.40
CA LYS A 296 -8.47 21.90 28.84
C LYS A 296 -7.73 22.30 30.10
N ALA A 297 -6.70 23.13 29.96
CA ALA A 297 -5.81 23.44 31.06
C ALA A 297 -6.66 24.07 32.16
N ASN A 298 -6.69 23.39 33.30
CA ASN A 298 -7.30 23.93 34.50
C ASN A 298 -6.62 25.29 34.74
N ALA A 299 -7.42 26.36 34.82
CA ALA A 299 -6.98 27.76 34.74
C ALA A 299 -5.78 28.14 35.64
N ARG A 300 -5.50 27.34 36.67
CA ARG A 300 -4.35 27.48 37.60
C ARG A 300 -2.98 27.09 37.04
N MET A 301 -2.91 26.29 35.97
CA MET A 301 -1.63 25.85 35.38
C MET A 301 -1.12 26.80 34.30
N ALA A 302 -2.04 27.33 33.48
CA ALA A 302 -1.74 28.33 32.45
C ALA A 302 -1.36 29.69 33.05
N SER A 303 -1.81 30.02 34.26
CA SER A 303 -1.58 31.34 34.89
C SER A 303 -0.13 31.61 35.35
N THR A 304 0.83 30.73 35.11
CA THR A 304 2.19 30.83 35.67
C THR A 304 3.33 30.77 34.64
N GLY A 305 3.06 30.68 33.33
CA GLY A 305 4.08 30.50 32.29
C GLY A 305 4.80 29.13 32.30
N ARG A 306 4.64 28.36 33.37
CA ARG A 306 5.26 27.03 33.57
C ARG A 306 4.66 25.96 32.64
N TRP A 307 3.42 26.16 32.20
CA TRP A 307 2.76 25.23 31.29
C TRP A 307 3.29 25.39 29.87
N GLU A 308 3.43 26.63 29.41
CA GLU A 308 4.01 27.00 28.13
C GLU A 308 5.45 26.47 28.04
N ALA A 309 6.29 26.75 29.04
CA ALA A 309 7.66 26.22 29.10
C ALA A 309 7.71 24.67 29.10
N PHE A 310 6.72 24.01 29.71
CA PHE A 310 6.62 22.55 29.68
C PHE A 310 6.26 22.04 28.28
N LEU A 311 5.29 22.67 27.61
CA LEU A 311 4.90 22.35 26.24
C LEU A 311 6.06 22.55 25.27
N ASP A 312 6.78 23.68 25.36
CA ASP A 312 7.96 23.95 24.55
C ASP A 312 9.04 22.88 24.73
N GLY A 313 9.23 22.41 25.96
CA GLY A 313 10.11 21.28 26.26
C GLY A 313 9.68 19.98 25.57
N GLN A 314 8.38 19.67 25.55
CA GLN A 314 7.85 18.50 24.85
C GLN A 314 8.00 18.63 23.32
N GLU A 315 7.77 19.82 22.78
CA GLU A 315 7.97 20.08 21.35
C GLU A 315 9.44 19.93 20.95
N SER A 316 10.37 20.43 21.78
CA SER A 316 11.81 20.25 21.56
C SER A 316 12.20 18.76 21.54
N ARG A 317 11.64 17.95 22.46
CA ARG A 317 11.82 16.49 22.44
C ARG A 317 11.28 15.87 21.16
N ARG A 318 10.09 16.26 20.71
CA ARG A 318 9.49 15.79 19.45
C ARG A 318 10.36 16.15 18.25
N ARG A 319 10.87 17.39 18.16
CA ARG A 319 11.79 17.81 17.09
C ARG A 319 13.06 16.96 17.07
N LYS A 320 13.69 16.70 18.23
CA LYS A 320 14.87 15.82 18.32
C LYS A 320 14.58 14.37 17.94
N SER A 321 13.41 13.84 18.31
CA SER A 321 12.98 12.49 17.91
C SER A 321 12.70 12.42 16.41
N ALA A 322 12.09 13.45 15.82
CA ALA A 322 11.85 13.54 14.38
C ALA A 322 13.14 13.55 13.55
N LEU A 323 14.20 14.22 14.01
CA LEU A 323 15.52 14.16 13.35
C LEU A 323 16.12 12.74 13.36
N ARG A 324 16.05 12.06 14.51
CA ARG A 324 16.50 10.66 14.64
C ARG A 324 15.68 9.72 13.75
N LEU A 325 14.37 9.94 13.69
CA LEU A 325 13.45 9.23 12.79
C LEU A 325 13.83 9.44 11.32
N GLY A 326 14.06 10.69 10.89
CA GLY A 326 14.48 11.03 9.52
C GLY A 326 15.75 10.28 9.14
N ALA A 327 16.80 10.37 9.97
CA ALA A 327 18.05 9.65 9.75
C ALA A 327 17.88 8.12 9.70
N ALA A 328 17.03 7.55 10.56
CA ALA A 328 16.75 6.11 10.56
C ALA A 328 16.02 5.67 9.28
N LEU A 329 15.06 6.47 8.80
CA LEU A 329 14.38 6.22 7.54
C LEU A 329 15.35 6.40 6.37
N GLU A 330 16.21 7.40 6.34
CA GLU A 330 17.16 7.63 5.23
C GLU A 330 18.36 6.67 5.23
N SER A 331 18.52 5.87 6.27
CA SER A 331 19.61 4.89 6.36
C SER A 331 19.62 3.87 5.21
N SER A 332 20.82 3.43 4.83
CA SER A 332 21.02 2.39 3.82
C SER A 332 20.28 1.10 4.16
N ASP A 333 20.18 0.73 5.44
CA ASP A 333 19.43 -0.44 5.90
C ASP A 333 17.93 -0.30 5.63
N SER A 334 17.36 0.88 5.89
CA SER A 334 15.94 1.15 5.62
C SER A 334 15.65 1.12 4.12
N ILE A 335 16.53 1.72 3.31
CA ILE A 335 16.43 1.68 1.85
C ILE A 335 16.50 0.23 1.34
N ARG A 336 17.44 -0.56 1.85
CA ARG A 336 17.60 -1.97 1.48
C ARG A 336 16.37 -2.81 1.83
N VAL A 337 15.75 -2.58 3.00
CA VAL A 337 14.49 -3.25 3.37
C VAL A 337 13.36 -2.94 2.37
N MET A 338 13.24 -1.68 1.94
CA MET A 338 12.24 -1.30 0.93
C MET A 338 12.53 -1.93 -0.43
N GLN A 339 13.81 -2.01 -0.83
CA GLN A 339 14.23 -2.67 -2.07
C GLN A 339 13.94 -4.18 -2.05
N ASP A 340 14.26 -4.86 -0.94
CA ASP A 340 14.00 -6.29 -0.78
C ASP A 340 12.48 -6.58 -0.78
N ALA A 341 11.68 -5.69 -0.19
CA ALA A 341 10.22 -5.77 -0.25
C ALA A 341 9.70 -5.61 -1.68
N ALA A 342 10.21 -4.63 -2.44
CA ALA A 342 9.84 -4.44 -3.83
C ALA A 342 10.23 -5.66 -4.69
N PHE A 343 11.42 -6.23 -4.47
CA PHE A 343 11.89 -7.42 -5.17
C PHE A 343 11.04 -8.67 -4.85
N LEU A 344 10.68 -8.87 -3.58
CA LEU A 344 9.74 -9.93 -3.19
C LEU A 344 8.41 -9.80 -3.94
N LEU A 345 7.88 -8.57 -4.05
CA LEU A 345 6.56 -8.29 -4.59
C LEU A 345 6.49 -8.30 -6.12
N ARG A 346 7.54 -7.84 -6.79
CA ARG A 346 7.59 -7.68 -8.26
C ARG A 346 8.31 -8.80 -8.98
N VAL A 347 9.11 -9.61 -8.28
CA VAL A 347 9.88 -10.70 -8.90
C VAL A 347 9.53 -12.05 -8.27
N ILE A 348 9.76 -12.22 -6.97
CA ILE A 348 9.65 -13.53 -6.31
C ILE A 348 8.20 -14.05 -6.29
N LEU A 349 7.24 -13.22 -5.87
CA LEU A 349 5.83 -13.62 -5.80
C LEU A 349 5.21 -13.85 -7.18
N PRO A 350 5.39 -12.96 -8.18
CA PRO A 350 4.92 -13.20 -9.55
C PRO A 350 5.49 -14.45 -10.19
N GLU A 351 6.78 -14.76 -9.98
CA GLU A 351 7.37 -16.01 -10.44
C GLU A 351 6.68 -17.22 -9.80
N ARG A 352 6.45 -17.19 -8.48
CA ARG A 352 5.75 -18.27 -7.79
C ARG A 352 4.30 -18.44 -8.26
N LEU A 353 3.62 -17.34 -8.62
CA LEU A 353 2.28 -17.37 -9.20
C LEU A 353 2.24 -18.09 -10.55
N ARG A 354 3.29 -17.95 -11.38
CA ARG A 354 3.42 -18.72 -12.63
C ARG A 354 3.63 -20.21 -12.39
N GLU A 355 4.39 -20.56 -11.36
CA GLU A 355 4.80 -21.95 -11.10
C GLU A 355 3.73 -22.76 -10.37
N CYS A 356 2.90 -22.10 -9.55
CA CYS A 356 1.99 -22.77 -8.63
C CYS A 356 0.60 -22.14 -8.65
N ALA A 357 -0.40 -22.91 -9.06
CA ALA A 357 -1.79 -22.59 -8.76
C ALA A 357 -2.00 -22.58 -7.24
N SER A 358 -2.79 -21.64 -6.75
CA SER A 358 -3.16 -21.57 -5.33
C SER A 358 -4.66 -21.75 -5.15
N PRO A 359 -5.10 -22.43 -4.07
CA PRO A 359 -6.52 -22.63 -3.81
C PRO A 359 -7.23 -21.28 -3.56
N PRO A 360 -8.56 -21.23 -3.65
CA PRO A 360 -9.32 -20.00 -3.42
C PRO A 360 -9.06 -19.39 -2.04
N ILE A 361 -8.96 -18.06 -1.99
CA ILE A 361 -8.67 -17.32 -0.75
C ILE A 361 -9.82 -17.34 0.27
N SER A 362 -11.08 -17.41 -0.19
CA SER A 362 -12.27 -17.28 0.67
C SER A 362 -12.36 -18.36 1.77
N PRO A 363 -12.23 -19.67 1.47
CA PRO A 363 -12.21 -20.71 2.50
C PRO A 363 -11.03 -20.59 3.47
N PHE A 364 -9.88 -20.09 2.98
CA PHE A 364 -8.72 -19.85 3.82
C PHE A 364 -8.95 -18.74 4.86
N LEU A 365 -9.49 -17.60 4.43
CA LEU A 365 -9.80 -16.49 5.35
C LEU A 365 -10.89 -16.90 6.34
N ALA A 366 -11.95 -17.57 5.88
CA ALA A 366 -13.04 -18.03 6.73
C ALA A 366 -12.55 -18.98 7.85
N ARG A 367 -11.72 -19.98 7.50
CA ARG A 367 -11.09 -20.90 8.48
C ARG A 367 -10.23 -20.15 9.50
N ASN A 368 -9.45 -19.17 9.07
CA ASN A 368 -8.58 -18.41 9.97
C ASN A 368 -9.38 -17.50 10.91
N LEU A 369 -10.41 -16.81 10.44
CA LEU A 369 -11.31 -16.01 11.29
C LEU A 369 -12.06 -16.87 12.31
N ARG A 370 -12.49 -18.08 11.93
CA ARG A 370 -13.09 -19.02 12.89
C ARG A 370 -12.12 -19.40 14.02
N ARG A 371 -10.82 -19.53 13.73
CA ARG A 371 -9.77 -19.76 14.76
C ARG A 371 -9.55 -18.51 15.62
N VAL A 372 -9.62 -17.32 15.05
CA VAL A 372 -9.53 -16.04 15.78
C VAL A 372 -10.59 -15.96 16.88
N LEU A 373 -11.85 -16.28 16.56
CA LEU A 373 -12.95 -16.25 17.53
C LEU A 373 -12.74 -17.20 18.73
N LYS A 374 -12.06 -18.34 18.51
CA LYS A 374 -11.68 -19.26 19.58
C LYS A 374 -10.55 -18.67 20.44
N ARG A 375 -9.53 -18.09 19.80
CA ARG A 375 -8.34 -17.53 20.46
C ARG A 375 -8.63 -16.26 21.25
N LEU A 376 -9.53 -15.39 20.78
CA LEU A 376 -9.93 -14.17 21.50
C LEU A 376 -10.56 -14.50 22.85
N ARG A 377 -11.42 -15.52 22.90
CA ARG A 377 -12.05 -15.99 24.15
C ARG A 377 -11.02 -16.49 25.17
N LEU A 378 -9.96 -17.16 24.70
CA LEU A 378 -8.89 -17.65 25.58
C LEU A 378 -7.97 -16.50 26.04
N ALA A 379 -7.72 -15.53 25.18
CA ALA A 379 -6.82 -14.42 25.48
C ALA A 379 -7.35 -13.52 26.60
N GLU A 380 -8.65 -13.22 26.62
CA GLU A 380 -9.25 -12.40 27.68
C GLU A 380 -9.24 -13.09 29.04
N LYS A 381 -9.55 -14.39 29.10
CA LYS A 381 -9.52 -15.16 30.35
C LYS A 381 -8.16 -15.09 31.07
N GLY A 382 -7.09 -14.81 30.32
CA GLY A 382 -5.75 -14.65 30.85
C GLY A 382 -5.39 -13.23 31.31
N VAL A 383 -6.25 -12.22 31.07
CA VAL A 383 -5.99 -10.82 31.47
C VAL A 383 -6.66 -10.54 32.80
N LYS A 384 -5.87 -10.23 33.82
CA LYS A 384 -6.39 -9.83 35.14
C LYS A 384 -6.75 -8.34 35.17
N ARG A 385 -7.64 -7.95 36.07
CA ARG A 385 -7.99 -6.53 36.28
C ARG A 385 -6.75 -5.76 36.77
N GLY A 386 -6.34 -4.72 36.04
CA GLY A 386 -5.16 -3.91 36.37
C GLY A 386 -3.83 -4.45 35.84
N ASP A 387 -3.83 -5.58 35.12
CA ASP A 387 -2.64 -6.15 34.48
C ASP A 387 -2.32 -5.40 33.17
N ALA A 388 -1.44 -4.40 33.26
CA ALA A 388 -1.03 -3.58 32.12
C ALA A 388 -0.33 -4.41 31.02
N GLU A 389 0.49 -5.40 31.41
CA GLU A 389 1.21 -6.27 30.48
C GLU A 389 0.24 -7.20 29.74
N GLY A 390 -0.69 -7.83 30.47
CA GLY A 390 -1.76 -8.63 29.89
C GLY A 390 -2.65 -7.84 28.94
N MET A 391 -3.03 -6.62 29.33
CA MET A 391 -3.81 -5.70 28.47
C MET A 391 -3.03 -5.29 27.21
N HIS A 392 -1.73 -5.01 27.32
CA HIS A 392 -0.87 -4.72 26.18
C HIS A 392 -0.75 -5.92 25.22
N GLY A 393 -0.59 -7.14 25.76
CA GLY A 393 -0.60 -8.38 24.99
C GLY A 393 -1.93 -8.64 24.28
N LEU A 394 -3.06 -8.37 24.95
CA LEU A 394 -4.40 -8.45 24.36
C LEU A 394 -4.57 -7.42 23.23
N ARG A 395 -4.13 -6.17 23.44
CA ARG A 395 -4.16 -5.11 22.42
C ARG A 395 -3.45 -5.52 21.14
N LYS A 396 -2.22 -6.04 21.25
CA LYS A 396 -1.46 -6.57 20.09
C LYS A 396 -2.25 -7.67 19.35
N LYS A 397 -2.90 -8.58 20.09
CA LYS A 397 -3.73 -9.65 19.50
C LYS A 397 -4.99 -9.11 18.81
N VAL A 398 -5.76 -8.25 19.47
CA VAL A 398 -7.00 -7.66 18.94
C VAL A 398 -6.71 -6.88 17.66
N ARG A 399 -5.67 -6.03 17.65
CA ARG A 399 -5.30 -5.26 16.46
C ARG A 399 -4.96 -6.14 15.26
N ARG A 400 -4.15 -7.18 15.47
CA ARG A 400 -3.83 -8.14 14.41
C ARG A 400 -5.08 -8.83 13.87
N TYR A 401 -5.97 -9.27 14.75
CA TYR A 401 -7.20 -9.94 14.33
C TYR A 401 -8.19 -9.00 13.66
N ARG A 402 -8.22 -7.73 14.06
CA ARG A 402 -8.93 -6.68 13.35
C ARG A 402 -8.41 -6.57 11.92
N TYR A 403 -7.09 -6.47 11.72
CA TYR A 403 -6.52 -6.43 10.37
C TYR A 403 -6.88 -7.66 9.54
N TRP A 404 -6.85 -8.86 10.11
CA TRP A 404 -7.27 -10.07 9.39
C TRP A 404 -8.76 -10.06 9.03
N ALA A 405 -9.61 -9.49 9.88
CA ALA A 405 -11.03 -9.30 9.57
C ALA A 405 -11.23 -8.23 8.50
N GLU A 406 -10.47 -7.12 8.56
CA GLU A 406 -10.48 -6.05 7.55
C GLU A 406 -10.10 -6.59 6.16
N PHE A 407 -9.06 -7.44 6.07
CA PHE A 407 -8.66 -8.07 4.81
C PHE A 407 -9.74 -8.99 4.22
N ALA A 408 -10.59 -9.56 5.07
CA ALA A 408 -11.54 -10.59 4.70
C ALA A 408 -12.98 -10.08 4.53
N ALA A 409 -13.32 -8.95 5.13
CA ALA A 409 -14.66 -8.36 5.09
C ALA A 409 -15.19 -8.16 3.65
N PRO A 410 -14.38 -7.64 2.68
CA PRO A 410 -14.87 -7.41 1.32
C PRO A 410 -15.38 -8.65 0.60
N ILE A 411 -14.88 -9.84 0.96
CA ILE A 411 -15.25 -11.10 0.28
C ILE A 411 -16.13 -12.01 1.14
N LEU A 412 -16.12 -11.84 2.47
CA LEU A 412 -16.88 -12.67 3.40
C LEU A 412 -18.19 -12.03 3.86
N GLY A 413 -18.41 -10.74 3.57
CA GLY A 413 -19.70 -10.06 3.74
C GLY A 413 -19.91 -9.38 5.09
N ASP A 414 -21.16 -8.96 5.31
CA ASP A 414 -21.56 -8.02 6.35
C ASP A 414 -21.30 -8.50 7.78
N GLU A 415 -21.42 -9.80 8.06
CA GLU A 415 -21.10 -10.33 9.39
C GLU A 415 -19.62 -10.14 9.75
N VAL A 416 -18.72 -10.23 8.75
CA VAL A 416 -17.30 -9.97 8.95
C VAL A 416 -17.03 -8.47 9.04
N GLN A 417 -17.77 -7.64 8.31
CA GLN A 417 -17.70 -6.19 8.45
C GLN A 417 -18.16 -5.73 9.85
N GLU A 418 -19.19 -6.37 10.41
CA GLU A 418 -19.61 -6.16 11.79
C GLU A 418 -18.55 -6.63 12.80
N LEU A 419 -17.85 -7.74 12.52
CA LEU A 419 -16.69 -8.16 13.31
C LEU A 419 -15.58 -7.09 13.31
N VAL A 420 -15.29 -6.48 12.16
CA VAL A 420 -14.33 -5.37 12.04
C VAL A 420 -14.75 -4.21 12.94
N ARG A 421 -16.02 -3.78 12.86
CA ARG A 421 -16.56 -2.69 13.68
C ARG A 421 -16.41 -2.97 15.18
N ARG A 422 -16.78 -4.16 15.64
CA ARG A 422 -16.65 -4.55 17.06
C ARG A 422 -15.20 -4.64 17.51
N LEU A 423 -14.32 -5.22 16.69
CA LEU A 423 -12.89 -5.30 16.99
C LEU A 423 -12.23 -3.92 17.00
N LYS A 424 -12.70 -2.97 16.19
CA LYS A 424 -12.26 -1.58 16.19
C LYS A 424 -12.57 -0.93 17.54
N CYS A 425 -13.82 -0.99 18.02
CA CYS A 425 -14.18 -0.44 19.34
C CYS A 425 -13.32 -1.01 20.48
N VAL A 426 -13.04 -2.32 20.47
CA VAL A 426 -12.15 -2.94 21.46
C VAL A 426 -10.71 -2.47 21.30
N ALA A 427 -10.22 -2.36 20.06
CA ALA A 427 -8.85 -1.92 19.78
C ALA A 427 -8.63 -0.45 20.18
N ASP A 428 -9.63 0.40 19.97
CA ASP A 428 -9.60 1.82 20.32
C ASP A 428 -9.57 1.98 21.85
N ALA A 429 -10.47 1.33 22.58
CA ALA A 429 -10.45 1.37 24.05
C ALA A 429 -9.16 0.81 24.67
N LEU A 430 -8.60 -0.29 24.11
CA LEU A 430 -7.29 -0.79 24.54
C LEU A 430 -6.14 0.16 24.13
N GLY A 431 -6.32 0.93 23.06
CA GLY A 431 -5.44 2.02 22.65
C GLY A 431 -5.39 3.09 23.71
N ASP A 432 -6.54 3.62 24.11
CA ASP A 432 -6.65 4.68 25.11
C ASP A 432 -6.08 4.26 26.48
N ILE A 433 -6.29 2.99 26.90
CA ILE A 433 -5.65 2.44 28.11
C ILE A 433 -4.13 2.48 27.99
N HIS A 434 -3.60 2.02 26.86
CA HIS A 434 -2.16 1.97 26.63
C HIS A 434 -1.55 3.37 26.54
N ASP A 435 -2.22 4.30 25.87
CA ASP A 435 -1.76 5.68 25.73
C ASP A 435 -1.74 6.36 27.12
N ALA A 436 -2.76 6.15 27.96
CA ALA A 436 -2.76 6.64 29.34
C ALA A 436 -1.63 6.04 30.21
N ASP A 437 -1.29 4.76 30.01
CA ASP A 437 -0.18 4.09 30.68
C ASP A 437 1.17 4.67 30.24
N VAL A 438 1.41 4.80 28.92
CA VAL A 438 2.62 5.41 28.33
C VAL A 438 2.78 6.87 28.77
N HIS A 439 1.70 7.66 28.71
CA HIS A 439 1.71 9.05 29.17
C HIS A 439 2.04 9.16 30.67
N SER A 440 1.58 8.20 31.48
CA SER A 440 1.90 8.18 32.92
C SER A 440 3.38 7.93 33.17
N GLU A 441 4.03 7.09 32.36
CA GLU A 441 5.48 6.86 32.39
C GLU A 441 6.26 8.11 31.92
N MET A 442 5.77 8.79 30.88
CA MET A 442 6.38 10.03 30.37
C MET A 442 6.37 11.20 31.38
N LEU A 443 5.52 11.13 32.42
CA LEU A 443 5.50 12.13 33.50
C LEU A 443 6.68 11.98 34.48
N VAL A 444 7.37 10.83 34.50
CA VAL A 444 8.51 10.60 35.39
C VAL A 444 9.64 11.59 35.03
N GLY A 445 10.14 12.34 36.03
CA GLY A 445 11.19 13.36 35.83
C GLY A 445 10.69 14.79 35.53
N THR A 446 9.38 15.04 35.44
CA THR A 446 8.82 16.40 35.25
C THR A 446 8.59 17.14 36.59
N GLY A 447 8.41 18.48 36.56
CA GLY A 447 8.27 19.29 37.79
C GLY A 447 7.02 18.95 38.62
N LYS A 448 7.15 18.94 39.97
CA LYS A 448 6.15 18.44 40.93
C LYS A 448 4.72 19.02 40.79
N VAL A 449 4.59 20.28 40.38
CA VAL A 449 3.28 20.97 40.27
C VAL A 449 2.51 20.51 39.02
N VAL A 450 3.18 20.44 37.87
CA VAL A 450 2.61 19.97 36.59
C VAL A 450 2.22 18.49 36.69
N GLN A 451 3.00 17.70 37.42
CA GLN A 451 2.75 16.28 37.63
C GLN A 451 1.41 15.95 38.32
N ARG A 452 0.98 16.73 39.32
CA ARG A 452 -0.22 16.37 40.11
C ARG A 452 -1.51 16.49 39.27
N GLY A 453 -1.65 17.56 38.50
CA GLY A 453 -2.81 17.79 37.62
C GLY A 453 -2.90 16.73 36.52
N LEU A 454 -1.78 16.49 35.82
CA LEU A 454 -1.72 15.50 34.73
C LEU A 454 -1.95 14.07 35.23
N ARG A 455 -1.37 13.68 36.38
CA ARG A 455 -1.63 12.35 36.97
C ARG A 455 -3.10 12.13 37.29
N LYS A 456 -3.81 13.16 37.75
CA LYS A 456 -5.26 13.05 38.01
C LYS A 456 -6.03 12.87 36.71
N ALA A 457 -5.72 13.66 35.68
CA ALA A 457 -6.36 13.56 34.36
C ALA A 457 -6.15 12.18 33.72
N LEU A 458 -4.90 11.69 33.66
CA LEU A 458 -4.57 10.37 33.10
C LEU A 458 -5.26 9.22 33.86
N LYS A 459 -5.39 9.32 35.19
CA LYS A 459 -6.14 8.33 35.97
C LYS A 459 -7.63 8.30 35.62
N VAL A 460 -8.23 9.45 35.33
CA VAL A 460 -9.65 9.53 34.91
C VAL A 460 -9.82 8.94 33.51
N GLU A 461 -8.99 9.35 32.57
CA GLU A 461 -8.99 8.86 31.19
C GLU A 461 -8.80 7.34 31.15
N ARG A 462 -7.80 6.81 31.87
CA ARG A 462 -7.57 5.37 31.98
C ARG A 462 -8.80 4.62 32.52
N ARG A 463 -9.48 5.15 33.54
CA ARG A 463 -10.69 4.53 34.10
C ARG A 463 -11.84 4.50 33.09
N GLN A 464 -12.02 5.59 32.36
CA GLN A 464 -13.02 5.68 31.29
C GLN A 464 -12.71 4.69 30.16
N ALA A 465 -11.45 4.59 29.73
CA ALA A 465 -11.01 3.65 28.71
C ALA A 465 -11.22 2.18 29.13
N VAL A 466 -10.97 1.83 30.40
CA VAL A 466 -11.28 0.49 30.95
C VAL A 466 -12.78 0.18 30.93
N HIS A 467 -13.62 1.17 31.21
CA HIS A 467 -15.07 1.02 31.13
C HIS A 467 -15.53 0.77 29.69
N LEU A 468 -15.09 1.62 28.75
CA LEU A 468 -15.37 1.46 27.31
C LEU A 468 -14.88 0.11 26.77
N PHE A 469 -13.72 -0.36 27.24
CA PHE A 469 -13.21 -1.70 26.90
C PHE A 469 -14.18 -2.80 27.34
N SER A 470 -14.71 -2.72 28.56
CA SER A 470 -15.64 -3.72 29.09
C SER A 470 -16.95 -3.76 28.30
N GLU A 471 -17.49 -2.60 27.91
CA GLU A 471 -18.68 -2.50 27.06
C GLU A 471 -18.44 -3.02 25.63
N ALA A 472 -17.34 -2.59 25.01
CA ALA A 472 -16.96 -3.04 23.67
C ALA A 472 -16.70 -4.55 23.64
N TRP A 473 -16.08 -5.08 24.70
CA TRP A 473 -15.81 -6.50 24.83
C TRP A 473 -17.09 -7.32 25.02
N GLY A 474 -18.01 -6.86 25.86
CA GLY A 474 -19.34 -7.47 26.02
C GLY A 474 -20.07 -7.58 24.68
N ARG A 475 -20.10 -6.50 23.90
CA ARG A 475 -20.66 -6.49 22.55
C ARG A 475 -19.95 -7.48 21.60
N LEU A 476 -18.63 -7.59 21.66
CA LEU A 476 -17.89 -8.57 20.85
C LEU A 476 -18.25 -10.03 21.22
N GLN A 477 -18.57 -10.30 22.49
CA GLN A 477 -18.91 -11.64 22.98
C GLN A 477 -20.39 -12.02 22.82
N ASP A 478 -21.24 -11.10 22.37
CA ASP A 478 -22.68 -11.28 22.18
C ASP A 478 -23.03 -12.60 21.44
N ARG A 479 -23.99 -13.35 21.98
CA ARG A 479 -24.33 -14.70 21.51
C ARG A 479 -24.98 -14.69 20.12
N PRO A 480 -26.03 -13.90 19.85
CA PRO A 480 -26.61 -13.71 18.52
C PRO A 480 -25.57 -13.41 17.45
N PHE A 481 -24.76 -12.37 17.65
CA PHE A 481 -23.71 -11.99 16.69
C PHE A 481 -22.75 -13.13 16.40
N ARG A 482 -22.25 -13.81 17.43
CA ARG A 482 -21.29 -14.91 17.24
C ARG A 482 -21.90 -16.13 16.56
N ARG A 483 -23.21 -16.36 16.71
CA ARG A 483 -23.92 -17.43 15.99
C ARG A 483 -24.05 -17.06 14.51
N ALA A 484 -24.49 -15.84 14.20
CA ALA A 484 -24.58 -15.33 12.83
C ALA A 484 -23.22 -15.39 12.12
N LEU A 485 -22.17 -14.83 12.74
CA LEU A 485 -20.82 -14.85 12.19
C LEU A 485 -20.28 -16.28 11.97
N LYS A 486 -20.54 -17.21 12.90
CA LYS A 486 -20.11 -18.62 12.71
C LYS A 486 -20.85 -19.32 11.58
N ARG A 487 -22.10 -18.95 11.31
CA ARG A 487 -22.90 -19.47 10.21
C ARG A 487 -22.36 -18.92 8.88
N ALA A 488 -22.22 -17.59 8.76
CA ALA A 488 -21.62 -16.94 7.60
C ALA A 488 -20.23 -17.50 7.27
N LEU A 489 -19.36 -17.67 8.26
CA LEU A 489 -18.03 -18.27 8.05
C LEU A 489 -18.07 -19.74 7.63
N ARG A 490 -19.13 -20.51 7.94
CA ARG A 490 -19.26 -21.91 7.48
C ARG A 490 -19.71 -22.00 6.04
N GLU A 491 -20.56 -21.08 5.60
CA GLU A 491 -21.07 -21.03 4.22
C GLU A 491 -19.98 -20.63 3.22
N ARG A 492 -18.89 -20.02 3.69
CA ARG A 492 -17.73 -19.59 2.88
C ARG A 492 -16.51 -20.52 2.97
N MET A 493 -16.63 -21.63 3.72
CA MET A 493 -15.60 -22.65 3.89
C MET A 493 -15.85 -23.80 2.93
#